data_AF-A0A085B8W8-F1
#
_entry.id   AF-A0A085B8W8-F1
#
_cell.length_a   1.000
_cell.length_b   1.000
_cell.length_c   1.000
_cell.angle_alpha   90.00
_cell.angle_beta   90.00
_cell.angle_gamma   90.00
#
_symmetry.space_group_name_H-M   'P 1'
#
loop_
_entity.id
_entity.type
_entity.pdbx_description
1 polymer ?
#
loop_
_entity_poly.entity_id
_entity_poly.type
_entity_poly.pdbx_seq_one_letter_code
_entity_poly.pdbx_strand_id
1 'polypeptide(L)'
;MSFDLVIWKRSARTKTAMLQECYDAIIDHKDHSAMDFFEEDTFLNDFEIEFGKRQKEHFGSDVDNCPFLFSTGRGQFGNWVFMNLNWSTHQDTKNKIIPIALKHGLMVYDPQQKAVWGNKRPPKIVTENNIK
;
A
#
# COMPACT_ATOMS: atom_id res chain seq x y z
N MET A 1 17.39 -3.37 -12.63
CA MET A 1 15.99 -3.82 -12.50
C MET A 1 15.44 -3.22 -11.22
N SER A 2 14.16 -2.89 -11.17
CA SER A 2 13.49 -2.40 -9.96
C SER A 2 12.55 -3.45 -9.39
N PHE A 3 12.25 -3.36 -8.11
CA PHE A 3 11.31 -4.24 -7.43
C PHE A 3 10.06 -3.44 -7.03
N ASP A 4 8.91 -3.82 -7.56
CA ASP A 4 7.67 -3.07 -7.32
C ASP A 4 6.95 -3.56 -6.06
N LEU A 5 6.37 -2.65 -5.32
CA LEU A 5 5.55 -2.95 -4.16
C LEU A 5 4.37 -2.00 -4.12
N VAL A 6 3.17 -2.52 -3.89
CA VAL A 6 1.96 -1.70 -3.91
C VAL A 6 1.22 -1.83 -2.59
N ILE A 7 0.76 -0.70 -2.07
CA ILE A 7 0.14 -0.59 -0.76
C ILE A 7 -1.20 0.11 -0.91
N TRP A 8 -2.24 -0.49 -0.36
CA TRP A 8 -3.57 0.11 -0.29
C TRP A 8 -4.38 -0.48 0.86
N LYS A 9 -5.47 0.20 1.22
CA LYS A 9 -6.42 -0.34 2.17
C LYS A 9 -7.41 -1.24 1.46
N ARG A 10 -7.60 -2.46 1.98
CA ARG A 10 -8.56 -3.42 1.44
C ARG A 10 -10.00 -2.95 1.73
N SER A 11 -10.83 -2.87 0.69
CA SER A 11 -12.28 -2.70 0.85
C SER A 11 -12.98 -3.94 1.44
N ALA A 12 -14.10 -3.73 2.13
CA ALA A 12 -15.00 -4.82 2.53
C ALA A 12 -15.54 -5.63 1.34
N ARG A 13 -15.54 -5.04 0.13
CA ARG A 13 -15.99 -5.67 -1.12
C ARG A 13 -14.94 -6.59 -1.74
N THR A 14 -13.69 -6.50 -1.29
CA THR A 14 -12.54 -7.14 -1.95
C THR A 14 -12.56 -8.66 -1.82
N LYS A 15 -12.61 -9.34 -2.96
CA LYS A 15 -12.33 -10.78 -3.07
C LYS A 15 -10.83 -10.98 -3.33
N THR A 16 -10.27 -12.09 -2.85
CA THR A 16 -8.84 -12.40 -3.07
C THR A 16 -8.47 -12.46 -4.55
N ALA A 17 -9.38 -12.89 -5.43
CA ALA A 17 -9.17 -12.92 -6.88
C ALA A 17 -8.98 -11.51 -7.48
N MET A 18 -9.48 -10.45 -6.84
CA MET A 18 -9.43 -9.07 -7.33
C MET A 18 -8.10 -8.36 -7.02
N LEU A 19 -7.14 -9.04 -6.37
CA LEU A 19 -5.89 -8.41 -5.95
C LEU A 19 -4.99 -8.07 -7.14
N GLN A 20 -4.87 -8.99 -8.10
CA GLN A 20 -4.11 -8.74 -9.33
C GLN A 20 -4.77 -7.63 -10.16
N GLU A 21 -6.10 -7.67 -10.33
CA GLU A 21 -6.86 -6.62 -11.03
C GLU A 21 -6.66 -5.25 -10.38
N CYS A 22 -6.60 -5.21 -9.05
CA CYS A 22 -6.33 -3.98 -8.31
C CYS A 22 -4.90 -3.46 -8.54
N TYR A 23 -3.92 -4.36 -8.58
CA TYR A 23 -2.55 -4.00 -8.93
C TYR A 23 -2.47 -3.44 -10.35
N ASP A 24 -3.05 -4.12 -11.34
CA ASP A 24 -3.05 -3.68 -12.74
C ASP A 24 -3.73 -2.31 -12.87
N ALA A 25 -4.82 -2.07 -12.14
CA ALA A 25 -5.48 -0.77 -12.08
C ALA A 25 -4.57 0.33 -11.51
N ILE A 26 -3.78 0.04 -10.47
CA ILE A 26 -2.85 1.01 -9.88
C ILE A 26 -1.74 1.38 -10.87
N ILE A 27 -1.17 0.39 -11.57
CA ILE A 27 -0.16 0.63 -12.62
C ILE A 27 -0.72 1.48 -13.76
N ASP A 28 -1.97 1.23 -14.14
CA ASP A 28 -2.68 2.00 -15.17
C ASP A 28 -3.21 3.37 -14.70
N HIS A 29 -2.95 3.76 -13.44
CA HIS A 29 -3.53 4.94 -12.79
C HIS A 29 -5.07 5.00 -12.86
N LYS A 30 -5.72 3.84 -12.80
CA LYS A 30 -7.17 3.68 -12.76
C LYS A 30 -7.65 3.41 -11.34
N ASP A 31 -8.93 3.64 -11.12
CA ASP A 31 -9.59 3.34 -9.86
C ASP A 31 -10.13 1.90 -9.81
N HIS A 32 -10.25 1.33 -8.61
CA HIS A 32 -10.72 -0.04 -8.43
C HIS A 32 -11.49 -0.23 -7.12
N SER A 33 -12.65 -0.89 -7.21
CA SER A 33 -13.58 -1.07 -6.08
C SER A 33 -13.04 -1.93 -4.91
N ALA A 34 -11.90 -2.59 -5.12
CA ALA A 34 -11.18 -3.35 -4.10
C ALA A 34 -10.34 -2.47 -3.15
N MET A 35 -10.22 -1.18 -3.45
CA MET A 35 -9.56 -0.19 -2.60
C MET A 35 -10.56 0.50 -1.67
N ASP A 36 -10.03 1.02 -0.57
CA ASP A 36 -10.71 1.89 0.39
C ASP A 36 -9.76 3.03 0.77
N PHE A 37 -10.28 4.07 1.41
CA PHE A 37 -9.49 5.23 1.82
C PHE A 37 -8.75 4.99 3.14
N PHE A 38 -7.51 5.47 3.19
CA PHE A 38 -6.71 5.56 4.40
C PHE A 38 -6.07 6.95 4.55
N GLU A 39 -5.66 7.26 5.78
CA GLU A 39 -4.97 8.51 6.14
C GLU A 39 -3.53 8.49 5.61
N GLU A 40 -3.35 8.95 4.38
CA GLU A 40 -2.07 8.92 3.65
C GLU A 40 -0.94 9.63 4.40
N ASP A 41 -1.21 10.83 4.93
CA ASP A 41 -0.18 11.58 5.64
C ASP A 41 0.24 10.92 6.94
N THR A 42 -0.70 10.30 7.67
CA THR A 42 -0.39 9.56 8.90
C THR A 42 0.47 8.33 8.59
N PHE A 43 0.18 7.64 7.49
CA PHE A 43 0.98 6.53 6.99
C PHE A 43 2.39 6.97 6.57
N LEU A 44 2.51 8.04 5.79
CA LEU A 44 3.81 8.51 5.28
C LEU A 44 4.65 9.20 6.36
N ASN A 45 4.05 9.77 7.41
CA ASN A 45 4.79 10.28 8.56
C ASN A 45 5.51 9.17 9.34
N ASP A 46 4.92 7.97 9.44
CA ASP A 46 5.62 6.82 10.04
C ASP A 46 6.78 6.34 9.16
N PHE A 47 6.68 6.51 7.84
CA PHE A 47 7.81 6.30 6.93
C PHE A 47 8.94 7.31 7.16
N GLU A 48 8.63 8.56 7.52
CA GLU A 48 9.66 9.55 7.80
C GLU A 48 10.54 9.17 8.99
N ILE A 49 9.97 8.48 9.98
CA ILE A 49 10.71 8.01 11.16
C ILE A 49 11.74 6.94 10.76
N GLU A 50 11.39 6.04 9.85
CA GLU A 50 12.26 4.91 9.45
C GLU A 50 13.24 5.28 8.32
N PHE A 51 12.81 6.11 7.36
CA PHE A 51 13.55 6.38 6.12
C PHE A 51 14.04 7.83 5.99
N GLY A 52 13.77 8.68 6.98
CA GLY A 52 14.15 10.09 6.98
C GLY A 52 13.10 10.99 6.33
N LYS A 53 13.36 12.30 6.29
CA LYS A 53 12.38 13.33 5.90
C LYS A 53 11.68 13.03 4.56
N ARG A 54 10.35 13.17 4.51
CA ARG A 54 9.56 13.00 3.28
C ARG A 54 9.88 14.08 2.26
N GLN A 55 10.03 13.65 1.01
CA GLN A 55 10.08 14.49 -0.17
C GLN A 55 8.95 14.05 -1.12
N LYS A 56 8.84 14.67 -2.30
CA LYS A 56 7.73 14.43 -3.22
C LYS A 56 7.61 12.96 -3.65
N GLU A 57 8.73 12.30 -3.93
CA GLU A 57 8.78 10.95 -4.54
C GLU A 57 9.78 10.02 -3.84
N HIS A 58 10.38 10.46 -2.73
CA HIS A 58 11.40 9.72 -1.98
C HIS A 58 11.45 10.16 -0.52
N PHE A 59 12.20 9.43 0.31
CA PHE A 59 12.50 9.80 1.70
C PHE A 59 14.00 10.00 1.87
N GLY A 60 14.38 10.97 2.71
CA GLY A 60 15.77 11.36 2.97
C GLY A 60 16.17 12.69 2.31
N SER A 61 17.47 12.96 2.29
CA SER A 61 18.06 14.19 1.73
C SER A 61 18.63 14.03 0.32
N ASP A 62 18.85 12.79 -0.12
CA ASP A 62 19.53 12.47 -1.39
C ASP A 62 18.77 11.35 -2.12
N VAL A 63 18.43 11.60 -3.38
CA VAL A 63 17.72 10.66 -4.25
C VAL A 63 18.61 9.47 -4.62
N ASP A 64 19.91 9.70 -4.84
CA ASP A 64 20.84 8.68 -5.32
C ASP A 64 21.09 7.59 -4.28
N ASN A 65 20.90 7.93 -3.00
CA ASN A 65 21.02 7.02 -1.87
C ASN A 65 19.66 6.52 -1.35
N CYS A 66 18.56 6.81 -2.05
CA CYS A 66 17.23 6.44 -1.59
C CYS A 66 16.95 4.94 -1.82
N PRO A 67 16.48 4.18 -0.80
CA PRO A 67 16.21 2.75 -0.94
C PRO A 67 15.03 2.44 -1.88
N PHE A 68 14.15 3.41 -2.12
CA PHE A 68 13.00 3.29 -3.02
C PHE A 68 12.47 4.65 -3.43
N LEU A 69 11.89 4.72 -4.63
CA LEU A 69 11.01 5.82 -5.03
C LEU A 69 9.56 5.42 -4.74
N PHE A 70 8.69 6.40 -4.54
CA PHE A 70 7.26 6.16 -4.38
C PHE A 70 6.41 7.18 -5.13
N SER A 71 5.19 6.78 -5.45
CA SER A 71 4.12 7.64 -5.92
C SER A 71 2.83 7.30 -5.21
N THR A 72 1.94 8.27 -5.07
CA THR A 72 0.61 8.07 -4.50
C THR A 72 -0.46 8.41 -5.53
N GLY A 73 -1.63 7.82 -5.36
CA GLY A 73 -2.79 8.12 -6.19
C GLY A 73 -4.08 7.98 -5.42
N ARG A 74 -5.09 8.71 -5.87
CA ARG A 74 -6.42 8.77 -5.25
C ARG A 74 -7.50 8.70 -6.31
N GLY A 75 -8.39 7.72 -6.19
CA GLY A 75 -9.56 7.53 -7.01
C GLY A 75 -10.86 7.81 -6.26
N GLN A 76 -11.98 7.35 -6.83
CA GLN A 76 -13.31 7.40 -6.22
C GLN A 76 -13.49 6.31 -5.14
N PHE A 77 -12.84 5.15 -5.27
CA PHE A 77 -12.98 4.03 -4.34
C PHE A 77 -11.92 3.98 -3.24
N GLY A 78 -10.74 4.58 -3.46
CA GLY A 78 -9.69 4.60 -2.45
C GLY A 78 -8.44 5.37 -2.89
N ASN A 79 -7.40 5.28 -2.09
CA ASN A 79 -6.06 5.74 -2.41
C ASN A 79 -5.05 4.60 -2.29
N TRP A 80 -3.86 4.80 -2.86
CA TRP A 80 -2.81 3.81 -2.94
C TRP A 80 -1.43 4.46 -2.91
N VAL A 81 -0.41 3.64 -2.58
CA VAL A 81 1.00 3.98 -2.73
C VAL A 81 1.67 2.91 -3.58
N PHE A 82 2.34 3.34 -4.63
CA PHE A 82 3.21 2.50 -5.45
C PHE A 82 4.66 2.81 -5.08
N MET A 83 5.46 1.77 -4.89
CA MET A 83 6.87 1.89 -4.51
C MET A 83 7.74 1.11 -5.47
N ASN A 84 8.85 1.73 -5.86
CA ASN A 84 9.87 1.16 -6.72
C ASN A 84 11.17 1.03 -5.92
N LEU A 85 11.44 -0.19 -5.44
CA LEU A 85 12.56 -0.50 -4.57
C LEU A 85 13.81 -0.84 -5.39
N ASN A 86 14.97 -0.50 -4.86
CA ASN A 86 16.26 -0.92 -5.41
C ASN A 86 16.41 -2.44 -5.32
N TRP A 87 16.73 -3.08 -6.43
CA TRP A 87 16.81 -4.55 -6.49
C TRP A 87 17.88 -5.14 -5.56
N SER A 88 18.98 -4.43 -5.33
CA SER A 88 20.05 -4.89 -4.42
C SER A 88 19.62 -4.94 -2.95
N THR A 89 18.69 -4.09 -2.53
CA THR A 89 18.27 -3.92 -1.12
C THR A 89 16.79 -4.23 -0.89
N HIS A 90 16.07 -4.69 -1.92
CA HIS A 90 14.61 -4.82 -1.89
C HIS A 90 14.09 -5.67 -0.74
N GLN A 91 14.79 -6.75 -0.34
CA GLN A 91 14.34 -7.62 0.75
C GLN A 91 14.36 -6.90 2.09
N ASP A 92 15.47 -6.23 2.41
CA ASP A 92 15.64 -5.47 3.66
C ASP A 92 14.64 -4.31 3.73
N THR A 93 14.51 -3.58 2.62
CA THR A 93 13.56 -2.47 2.50
C THR A 93 12.11 -2.96 2.64
N LYS A 94 11.74 -4.06 1.98
CA LYS A 94 10.41 -4.68 2.08
C LYS A 94 10.10 -5.14 3.51
N ASN A 95 11.08 -5.73 4.20
CA ASN A 95 10.94 -6.18 5.59
C ASN A 95 10.67 -5.03 6.58
N LYS A 96 11.09 -3.81 6.25
CA LYS A 96 10.78 -2.59 7.02
C LYS A 96 9.42 -1.98 6.65
N ILE A 97 9.08 -1.99 5.35
CA ILE A 97 7.82 -1.45 4.84
C ILE A 97 6.61 -2.22 5.35
N ILE A 98 6.67 -3.56 5.34
CA ILE A 98 5.52 -4.40 5.69
C ILE A 98 4.99 -4.09 7.11
N PRO A 99 5.80 -4.10 8.19
CA PRO A 99 5.32 -3.77 9.52
C PRO A 99 4.64 -2.40 9.63
N ILE A 100 5.20 -1.37 8.96
CA ILE A 100 4.61 -0.03 8.96
C ILE A 100 3.24 -0.06 8.29
N ALA A 101 3.11 -0.63 7.09
CA ALA A 101 1.83 -0.77 6.41
C ALA A 101 0.77 -1.52 7.25
N LEU A 102 1.18 -2.62 7.90
CA LEU A 102 0.30 -3.40 8.74
C LEU A 102 -0.19 -2.64 9.99
N LYS A 103 0.65 -1.77 10.57
CA LYS A 103 0.27 -0.89 11.70
C LYS A 103 -0.90 0.03 11.34
N HIS A 104 -0.97 0.48 10.09
CA HIS A 104 -2.05 1.31 9.55
C HIS A 104 -3.24 0.51 9.01
N GLY A 105 -3.25 -0.81 9.19
CA GLY A 105 -4.30 -1.69 8.66
C GLY A 105 -4.31 -1.78 7.14
N LEU A 106 -3.17 -1.50 6.50
CA LEU A 106 -3.02 -1.55 5.05
C LEU A 106 -2.57 -2.93 4.59
N MET A 107 -2.80 -3.18 3.31
CA MET A 107 -2.35 -4.36 2.61
C MET A 107 -1.14 -4.01 1.76
N VAL A 108 -0.20 -4.96 1.66
CA VAL A 108 0.98 -4.86 0.81
C VAL A 108 0.92 -5.99 -0.21
N TYR A 109 1.10 -5.67 -1.49
CA TYR A 109 1.15 -6.62 -2.59
C TYR A 109 2.50 -6.56 -3.30
N ASP A 110 3.07 -7.74 -3.49
CA ASP A 110 4.32 -8.00 -4.21
C ASP A 110 3.96 -8.76 -5.50
N PRO A 111 3.95 -8.08 -6.67
CA PRO A 111 3.55 -8.70 -7.93
C PRO A 111 4.58 -9.72 -8.43
N GLN A 112 5.86 -9.59 -8.07
CA GLN A 112 6.93 -10.49 -8.50
C GLN A 112 6.78 -11.87 -7.85
N GLN A 113 6.37 -11.91 -6.58
CA GLN A 113 6.15 -13.16 -5.83
C GLN A 113 4.67 -13.55 -5.74
N LYS A 114 3.76 -12.70 -6.23
CA LYS A 114 2.30 -12.79 -6.01
C LYS A 114 1.94 -12.93 -4.53
N ALA A 115 2.74 -12.30 -3.67
CA ALA A 115 2.61 -12.36 -2.23
C ALA A 115 1.78 -11.18 -1.71
N VAL A 116 1.03 -11.42 -0.64
CA VAL A 116 0.18 -10.40 -0.02
C VAL A 116 0.24 -10.45 1.50
N TRP A 117 0.44 -9.30 2.12
CA TRP A 117 0.42 -9.11 3.57
C TRP A 117 -0.72 -8.19 3.95
N GLY A 118 -1.34 -8.38 5.13
CA GLY A 118 -2.42 -7.50 5.58
C GLY A 118 -3.78 -7.75 4.91
N ASN A 119 -3.93 -8.83 4.13
CA ASN A 119 -5.18 -9.23 3.48
C ASN A 119 -6.21 -9.86 4.46
N LYS A 120 -6.35 -9.31 5.67
CA LYS A 120 -7.41 -9.71 6.60
C LYS A 120 -8.75 -9.18 6.09
N ARG A 121 -9.82 -9.96 6.20
CA ARG A 121 -11.16 -9.46 5.88
C ARG A 121 -11.57 -8.46 6.96
N PRO A 122 -12.09 -7.27 6.63
CA PRO A 122 -12.72 -6.43 7.63
C PRO A 122 -13.89 -7.20 8.28
N PRO A 123 -14.14 -6.99 9.58
CA PRO A 123 -15.26 -7.64 10.26
C PRO A 123 -16.58 -7.31 9.55
N LYS A 124 -17.47 -8.30 9.44
CA LYS A 124 -18.83 -8.05 8.94
C LYS A 124 -19.50 -7.05 9.88
N ILE A 125 -19.96 -5.93 9.35
CA ILE A 125 -20.87 -5.03 10.07
C ILE A 125 -22.18 -5.81 10.25
N VAL A 126 -22.44 -6.29 11.45
CA VAL A 126 -23.75 -6.83 11.81
C VAL A 126 -24.61 -5.62 12.08
N THR A 127 -25.40 -5.18 11.10
CA THR A 127 -26.43 -4.18 11.34
C THR A 127 -27.46 -4.85 12.24
N GLU A 128 -27.54 -4.45 13.51
CA GLU A 128 -28.61 -4.83 14.42
C GLU A 128 -29.94 -4.22 13.96
N ASN A 129 -30.50 -4.74 12.87
CA ASN A 129 -31.89 -4.53 12.52
C ASN A 129 -32.67 -5.75 13.01
N ASN A 130 -33.00 -5.78 14.30
CA ASN A 130 -34.07 -6.63 14.84
C ASN A 130 -34.42 -6.23 16.27
N ILE A 131 -35.06 -5.08 16.45
CA ILE A 131 -36.09 -4.93 17.50
C ILE A 131 -37.20 -4.02 16.93
N LYS A 132 -38.25 -4.62 16.40
CA LYS A 132 -39.66 -4.22 16.61
C LYS A 132 -40.58 -5.32 16.11
#